data_AF-A0A238W5N9-F1
#
_entry.id   AF-A0A238W5N9-F1
#
_cell.length_a   1.000
_cell.length_b   1.000
_cell.length_c   1.000
_cell.angle_alpha   90.00
_cell.angle_beta   90.00
_cell.angle_gamma   90.00
#
_symmetry.space_group_name_H-M   'P 1'
#
loop_
_entity.id
_entity.type
_entity.pdbx_description
1 polymer ?
#
loop_
_entity_poly.entity_id
_entity_poly.type
_entity_poly.pdbx_seq_one_letter_code
_entity_poly.pdbx_strand_id
1 'polypeptide(L)'
;MAKTPVSSLRNLGPAVEASCARAGIDSAETLREIGAHEAYRRLLATGTRPHFISYYVLHMALQGRPWNDCKDDEKAALRVQFDALKSARTADPDQPPEALKKFLRDMGLNPPTPR
;
A
#
# COMPACT_ATOMS: atom_id res chain seq x y z
N MET A 1 26.72 -1.78 -0.38
CA MET A 1 25.95 -1.16 -1.48
C MET A 1 25.35 0.12 -0.95
N ALA A 2 25.40 1.22 -1.71
CA ALA A 2 24.79 2.48 -1.30
C ALA A 2 23.26 2.31 -1.30
N LYS A 3 22.61 2.67 -0.20
CA LYS A 3 21.14 2.66 -0.11
C LYS A 3 20.60 3.92 -0.75
N THR A 4 19.74 3.78 -1.75
CA THR A 4 19.08 4.91 -2.38
C THR A 4 17.69 5.13 -1.78
N PRO A 5 17.27 6.40 -1.63
CA PRO A 5 15.96 6.71 -1.05
C PRO A 5 14.83 6.13 -1.92
N VAL A 6 13.73 5.67 -1.31
CA VAL A 6 12.56 5.16 -2.05
C VAL A 6 11.99 6.25 -2.97
N SER A 7 12.05 7.51 -2.55
CA SER A 7 11.65 8.68 -3.35
C SER A 7 12.49 8.92 -4.61
N SER A 8 13.63 8.23 -4.77
CA SER A 8 14.38 8.25 -6.04
C SER A 8 13.71 7.44 -7.14
N LEU A 9 12.81 6.52 -6.79
CA LEU A 9 12.05 5.75 -7.76
C LEU A 9 10.99 6.62 -8.41
N ARG A 10 10.83 6.46 -9.73
CA ARG A 10 9.77 7.13 -10.49
C ARG A 10 8.41 6.87 -9.85
N ASN A 11 7.57 7.90 -9.82
CA ASN A 11 6.22 7.92 -9.22
C ASN A 11 6.18 7.88 -7.68
N LEU A 12 7.31 7.70 -6.98
CA LEU A 12 7.33 7.66 -5.52
C LEU A 12 7.84 8.99 -4.96
N GLY A 13 7.01 9.64 -4.14
CA GLY A 13 7.38 10.87 -3.45
C GLY A 13 7.74 10.65 -1.98
N PRO A 14 8.12 11.73 -1.26
CA PRO A 14 8.50 11.69 0.16
C PRO A 14 7.42 11.07 1.07
N ALA A 15 6.14 11.23 0.74
CA ALA A 15 5.04 10.64 1.51
C ALA A 15 5.00 9.10 1.43
N VAL A 16 5.32 8.54 0.27
CA VAL A 16 5.42 7.08 0.08
C VAL A 16 6.67 6.58 0.77
N GLU A 17 7.80 7.30 0.65
CA GLU A 17 9.03 6.97 1.37
C GLU A 17 8.83 6.91 2.89
N ALA A 18 8.19 7.92 3.48
CA ALA A 18 7.88 7.90 4.92
C ALA A 18 6.99 6.71 5.30
N SER A 19 6.07 6.30 4.43
CA SER A 19 5.21 5.14 4.66
C SER A 19 5.97 3.83 4.52
N CYS A 20 6.87 3.73 3.54
CA CYS A 20 7.80 2.61 3.37
C CYS A 20 8.73 2.48 4.58
N ALA A 21 9.29 3.58 5.07
CA ALA A 21 10.15 3.59 6.25
C ALA A 21 9.41 3.07 7.50
N ARG A 22 8.17 3.50 7.75
CA ARG A 22 7.32 2.95 8.82
C ARG A 22 7.07 1.44 8.65
N ALA A 23 7.00 0.97 7.41
CA ALA A 23 6.82 -0.44 7.05
C ALA A 23 8.13 -1.26 7.04
N GLY A 24 9.25 -0.68 7.49
CA GLY A 24 10.56 -1.35 7.51
C GLY A 24 11.20 -1.49 6.13
N ILE A 25 10.84 -0.64 5.18
CA ILE A 25 11.38 -0.57 3.82
C ILE A 25 12.17 0.74 3.72
N ASP A 26 13.45 0.69 4.10
CA ASP A 26 14.28 1.88 4.26
C ASP A 26 15.02 2.31 2.98
N SER A 27 14.97 1.51 1.91
CA SER A 27 15.64 1.85 0.65
C SER A 27 14.93 1.33 -0.60
N ALA A 28 15.28 1.91 -1.75
CA ALA A 28 14.78 1.47 -3.05
C ALA A 28 15.33 0.09 -3.46
N GLU A 29 16.50 -0.31 -2.95
CA GLU A 29 17.04 -1.66 -3.09
C GLU A 29 16.17 -2.67 -2.33
N THR A 30 15.87 -2.40 -1.06
CA THR A 30 14.97 -3.25 -0.27
C THR A 30 13.59 -3.37 -0.91
N LEU A 31 13.06 -2.27 -1.47
CA LEU A 31 11.79 -2.29 -2.19
C LEU A 31 11.84 -3.17 -3.46
N ARG A 32 12.97 -3.17 -4.19
CA ARG A 32 13.18 -4.06 -5.34
C ARG A 32 13.30 -5.52 -4.93
N GLU A 33 14.01 -5.79 -3.83
CA GLU A 33 14.25 -7.14 -3.32
C GLU A 33 12.96 -7.84 -2.86
N ILE A 34 12.11 -7.14 -2.09
CA ILE A 34 10.85 -7.71 -1.59
C ILE A 34 9.72 -7.65 -2.62
N GLY A 35 9.81 -6.72 -3.58
CA GLY A 35 8.80 -6.48 -4.60
C GLY A 35 7.58 -5.68 -4.11
N ALA A 36 6.81 -5.15 -5.07
CA ALA A 36 5.71 -4.22 -4.79
C ALA A 36 4.55 -4.84 -4.00
N HIS A 37 4.24 -6.12 -4.24
CA HIS A 37 3.15 -6.80 -3.55
C HIS A 37 3.41 -6.95 -2.05
N GLU A 38 4.58 -7.47 -1.68
CA GLU A 38 4.99 -7.62 -0.27
C GLU A 38 5.21 -6.27 0.40
N ALA A 39 5.82 -5.31 -0.32
CA ALA A 39 5.96 -3.95 0.18
C ALA A 39 4.60 -3.35 0.57
N TYR A 40 3.60 -3.50 -0.31
CA TYR A 40 2.26 -3.00 -0.04
C TYR A 40 1.57 -3.74 1.10
N ARG A 41 1.77 -5.06 1.23
CA ARG A 41 1.27 -5.83 2.38
C ARG A 41 1.81 -5.26 3.70
N ARG A 42 3.11 -4.94 3.77
CA ARG A 42 3.72 -4.31 4.95
C ARG A 42 3.16 -2.91 5.20
N LEU A 43 3.02 -2.09 4.16
CA LEU A 43 2.37 -0.78 4.23
C LEU A 43 0.95 -0.87 4.82
N LEU A 44 0.16 -1.86 4.41
CA LEU A 44 -1.18 -2.09 4.97
C LEU A 44 -1.14 -2.50 6.44
N ALA A 45 -0.15 -3.29 6.85
CA ALA A 45 0.03 -3.70 8.24
C ALA A 45 0.37 -2.53 9.17
N THR A 46 1.03 -1.48 8.67
CA THR A 46 1.30 -0.25 9.44
C THR A 46 0.10 0.72 9.49
N GLY A 47 -1.10 0.28 9.13
CA GLY A 47 -2.31 1.10 9.17
C GLY A 47 -2.56 1.97 7.94
N THR A 48 -1.76 1.87 6.86
CA THR A 48 -2.03 2.61 5.61
C THR A 48 -3.40 2.22 5.07
N ARG A 49 -4.22 3.19 4.66
CA ARG A 49 -5.55 2.89 4.09
C ARG A 49 -5.40 2.20 2.73
N PRO A 50 -6.15 1.11 2.47
CA PRO A 50 -6.05 0.40 1.21
C PRO A 50 -6.54 1.28 0.07
N HIS A 51 -5.64 1.51 -0.89
CA HIS A 51 -5.86 2.36 -2.06
C HIS A 51 -5.22 1.73 -3.30
N PHE A 52 -6.06 1.38 -4.27
CA PHE A 52 -5.62 0.60 -5.44
C PHE A 52 -4.58 1.33 -6.31
N ILE A 53 -4.68 2.65 -6.44
CA ILE A 53 -3.68 3.42 -7.21
C ILE A 53 -2.30 3.31 -6.58
N SER A 54 -2.22 3.47 -5.26
CA SER A 54 -0.96 3.36 -4.53
C SER A 54 -0.35 1.97 -4.65
N TYR A 55 -1.19 0.92 -4.76
CA TYR A 55 -0.75 -0.45 -4.99
C TYR A 55 -0.07 -0.62 -6.35
N TYR A 56 -0.74 -0.30 -7.46
CA TYR A 56 -0.13 -0.52 -8.78
C TYR A 56 1.00 0.48 -9.07
N VAL A 57 0.99 1.68 -8.48
CA VAL A 57 2.09 2.66 -8.60
C VAL A 57 3.41 2.06 -8.11
N LEU A 58 3.40 1.23 -7.05
CA LEU A 58 4.62 0.54 -6.61
C LEU A 58 5.15 -0.43 -7.67
N HIS A 59 4.26 -1.16 -8.35
CA HIS A 59 4.65 -2.04 -9.47
C HIS A 59 5.26 -1.22 -10.61
N MET A 60 4.62 -0.12 -10.98
CA MET A 60 5.11 0.78 -12.04
C MET A 60 6.45 1.43 -11.68
N ALA A 61 6.64 1.80 -10.40
CA ALA A 61 7.89 2.35 -9.89
C ALA A 61 9.05 1.36 -10.00
N LEU A 62 8.81 0.08 -9.68
CA LEU A 62 9.80 -0.98 -9.83
C LEU A 62 10.14 -1.28 -11.29
N GLN A 63 9.16 -1.17 -12.19
CA GLN A 63 9.37 -1.30 -13.63
C GLN A 63 10.01 -0.05 -14.27
N GLY A 64 10.12 1.06 -13.54
CA GLY A 64 10.62 2.34 -14.07
C GLY A 64 9.69 3.03 -15.07
N ARG A 65 8.42 2.62 -15.15
CA ARG A 65 7.42 3.13 -16.10
C ARG A 65 6.55 4.23 -15.48
N PRO A 66 5.97 5.15 -16.28
CA PRO A 66 4.99 6.09 -15.76
C PRO A 66 3.74 5.32 -15.29
N TRP A 67 3.13 5.76 -14.19
CA TRP A 67 2.01 5.05 -13.60
C TRP A 67 0.78 4.91 -14.52
N ASN A 68 0.64 5.82 -15.49
CA ASN A 68 -0.46 5.81 -16.47
C ASN A 68 -0.28 4.75 -17.58
N ASP A 69 0.83 4.02 -17.60
CA ASP A 69 1.12 2.98 -18.60
C ASP A 69 0.59 1.59 -18.20
N CYS A 70 -0.04 1.48 -17.03
CA CYS A 70 -0.74 0.27 -16.59
C CYS A 70 -2.06 0.14 -17.37
N LYS A 71 -2.09 -0.81 -18.32
CA LYS A 71 -3.22 -1.05 -19.23
C LYS A 71 -4.23 -2.05 -18.64
N ASP A 72 -5.42 -2.13 -19.25
CA ASP A 72 -6.60 -2.81 -18.70
C ASP A 72 -6.37 -4.23 -18.18
N ASP A 73 -5.63 -5.07 -18.91
CA ASP A 73 -5.37 -6.46 -18.49
C ASP A 73 -4.44 -6.55 -17.26
N GLU A 74 -3.35 -5.79 -17.28
CA GLU A 74 -2.41 -5.71 -16.14
C GLU A 74 -3.11 -5.11 -14.91
N LYS A 75 -3.96 -4.10 -15.11
CA LYS A 75 -4.76 -3.49 -14.06
C LYS A 75 -5.76 -4.49 -13.46
N ALA A 76 -6.39 -5.33 -14.28
CA ALA A 76 -7.29 -6.37 -13.81
C ALA A 76 -6.55 -7.42 -12.96
N ALA A 77 -5.38 -7.89 -13.42
CA ALA A 77 -4.54 -8.83 -12.66
C ALA A 77 -4.09 -8.24 -11.31
N LEU A 78 -3.66 -6.98 -11.31
CA LEU A 78 -3.28 -6.27 -10.08
C LEU A 78 -4.49 -6.07 -9.16
N ARG A 79 -5.69 -5.89 -9.71
CA ARG A 79 -6.91 -5.75 -8.90
C ARG A 79 -7.23 -7.01 -8.12
N VAL A 80 -7.09 -8.19 -8.74
CA VAL A 80 -7.28 -9.48 -8.06
C VAL A 80 -6.32 -9.62 -6.89
N GLN A 81 -5.03 -9.33 -7.09
CA GLN A 81 -4.03 -9.39 -6.01
C GLN A 81 -4.32 -8.39 -4.88
N PHE A 82 -4.78 -7.18 -5.23
CA PHE A 82 -5.14 -6.16 -4.25
C PHE A 82 -6.37 -6.53 -3.41
N ASP A 83 -7.41 -7.10 -4.03
CA ASP A 83 -8.59 -7.55 -3.28
C ASP A 83 -8.27 -8.76 -2.40
N ALA A 84 -7.32 -9.63 -2.79
CA ALA A 84 -6.79 -10.67 -1.91
C ALA A 84 -6.09 -10.07 -0.67
N LEU A 85 -5.25 -9.04 -0.84
CA LEU A 85 -4.60 -8.34 0.28
C LEU A 85 -5.61 -7.70 1.24
N LYS A 86 -6.66 -7.07 0.70
CA LYS A 86 -7.75 -6.50 1.51
C LYS A 86 -8.50 -7.57 2.30
N SER A 87 -8.78 -8.70 1.66
CA SER A 87 -9.51 -9.81 2.29
C SER A 87 -8.69 -10.41 3.43
N ALA A 88 -7.38 -10.62 3.21
CA ALA A 88 -6.45 -11.09 4.24
C ALA A 88 -6.35 -10.12 5.42
N ARG A 89 -6.36 -8.80 5.18
CA ARG A 89 -6.40 -7.79 6.25
C ARG A 89 -7.72 -7.77 7.01
N THR A 90 -8.85 -8.03 6.36
CA THR A 90 -10.17 -8.01 7.03
C THR A 90 -10.33 -9.21 7.96
N ALA A 91 -9.54 -10.26 7.77
CA ALA A 91 -9.42 -11.38 8.71
C ALA A 91 -8.55 -11.05 9.94
N ASP A 92 -7.92 -9.86 9.99
CA ASP A 92 -7.16 -9.40 11.15
C ASP A 92 -8.14 -8.99 12.28
N PRO A 93 -8.11 -9.66 13.45
CA PRO A 93 -9.11 -9.51 14.49
C PRO A 93 -9.11 -8.14 15.19
N ASP A 94 -8.09 -7.31 14.97
CA ASP A 94 -7.95 -5.99 15.60
C ASP A 94 -8.62 -4.87 14.79
N GLN A 95 -9.01 -5.12 13.54
CA GLN A 95 -9.66 -4.10 12.72
C GLN A 95 -11.19 -4.26 12.66
N PRO A 96 -11.94 -3.20 13.02
CA PRO A 96 -13.38 -3.25 12.93
C PRO A 96 -13.79 -3.41 11.45
N PRO A 97 -14.72 -4.33 11.13
CA PRO A 97 -15.20 -4.51 9.76
C PRO A 97 -15.78 -3.19 9.23
N GLU A 98 -15.73 -2.99 7.91
CA GLU A 98 -16.21 -1.74 7.28
C GLU A 98 -17.68 -1.43 7.61
N ALA A 99 -18.50 -2.46 7.84
CA ALA A 99 -19.87 -2.32 8.34
C ALA A 99 -19.91 -1.67 9.74
N LEU A 100 -19.02 -2.06 10.65
CA LEU A 100 -18.90 -1.47 11.98
C LEU A 100 -18.36 -0.03 11.90
N LYS A 101 -17.39 0.27 11.04
CA LYS A 101 -16.94 1.66 10.81
C LYS A 101 -18.02 2.54 10.21
N LYS A 102 -18.89 1.99 9.36
CA LYS A 102 -20.04 2.72 8.81
C LYS A 102 -21.06 3.02 9.92
N PHE A 103 -21.39 2.02 10.73
CA PHE A 103 -22.31 2.16 11.87
C PHE A 103 -21.80 3.16 12.93
N LEU A 104 -20.52 3.08 13.28
CA LEU A 104 -19.89 4.01 14.23
C LEU A 104 -19.96 5.46 13.72
N ARG A 105 -19.69 5.69 12.43
CA ARG A 105 -19.84 7.02 11.81
C ARG A 105 -21.27 7.54 11.81
N ASP A 106 -22.24 6.65 11.53
CA ASP A 106 -23.67 6.98 11.54
C ASP A 106 -24.14 7.41 12.94
N MET A 107 -23.57 6.78 13.98
CA MET A 107 -23.78 7.16 15.39
C MET A 107 -22.93 8.34 15.87
N GLY A 108 -22.10 8.96 15.03
CA GLY A 108 -21.22 10.07 15.42
C GLY A 108 -20.00 9.67 16.27
N LEU A 109 -19.71 8.38 16.41
CA LEU A 109 -18.56 7.85 17.12
C LEU A 109 -17.44 7.56 16.11
N ASN A 110 -16.38 8.38 16.05
CA ASN A 110 -15.24 8.07 15.20
C ASN A 110 -14.27 7.15 15.97
N PRO A 111 -13.89 5.96 15.45
CA PRO A 111 -12.87 5.15 16.13
C PRO A 111 -11.56 5.94 16.19
N PRO A 112 -10.81 5.87 17.29
CA PRO A 112 -9.54 6.57 17.41
C PRO A 112 -8.60 6.13 16.30
N THR A 113 -8.08 7.08 15.52
CA THR A 113 -6.98 6.81 14.60
C THR A 113 -5.77 6.36 15.41
N PRO A 114 -5.15 5.20 15.10
CA PRO A 114 -3.92 4.80 15.75
C PRO A 114 -2.87 5.89 15.50
N ARG A 115 -2.27 6.36 16.59
CA ARG A 115 -1.31 7.47 16.64
C ARG A 115 0.09 7.00 16.28
#